data_AF-A0A954HQE2-F1
#
_entry.id   AF-A0A954HQE2-F1
#
_cell.length_a   1.000
_cell.length_b   1.000
_cell.length_c   1.000
_cell.angle_alpha   90.00
_cell.angle_beta   90.00
_cell.angle_gamma   90.00
#
_symmetry.space_group_name_H-M   'P 1'
#
loop_
_entity.id
_entity.type
_entity.pdbx_description
1 polymer ?
#
loop_
_entity_poly.entity_id
_entity_poly.type
_entity_poly.pdbx_seq_one_letter_code
_entity_poly.pdbx_strand_id
1 'polypeptide(L)'
;MLNSDRLRIILASSEAVPFSKTGGLADVSTALSKALAAAGHDVTLIIPDYRRIRQSRQEHLPVITDTGLRFSLTMDEERVSGGVNWTMLPDSSVRVLLVQQPDYFDRPQLYMESGHGYEDNCERFCFFSRAVLEICRQMVLRPDIIHCNDW
;
A
#
# COMPACT_ATOMS: atom_id res chain seq x y z
N MET A 1 -11.09 32.06 5.70
CA MET A 1 -10.95 30.65 5.27
C MET A 1 -9.49 30.29 5.47
N LEU A 2 -9.18 29.28 6.29
CA LEU A 2 -7.80 28.85 6.45
C LEU A 2 -7.34 28.32 5.08
N ASN A 3 -6.38 29.01 4.48
CA ASN A 3 -5.67 28.53 3.30
C ASN A 3 -4.78 27.38 3.78
N SER A 4 -5.35 26.18 3.94
CA SER A 4 -4.52 25.00 4.17
C SER A 4 -3.83 24.70 2.85
N ASP A 5 -2.51 24.93 2.81
CA ASP A 5 -1.69 24.58 1.66
C ASP A 5 -1.94 23.12 1.26
N ARG A 6 -1.95 22.86 -0.05
CA ARG A 6 -2.10 21.50 -0.58
C ARG A 6 -0.92 20.64 -0.13
N LEU A 7 -1.15 19.78 0.85
CA LEU A 7 -0.19 18.79 1.33
C LEU A 7 -0.10 17.58 0.40
N ARG A 8 1.08 16.96 0.36
CA ARG A 8 1.31 15.61 -0.17
C ARG A 8 1.29 14.60 0.97
N ILE A 9 0.28 13.74 0.97
CA ILE A 9 0.02 12.79 2.04
C ILE A 9 0.16 11.38 1.51
N ILE A 10 1.03 10.60 2.15
CA ILE A 10 1.14 9.16 1.94
C ILE A 10 0.36 8.46 3.04
N LEU A 11 -0.58 7.61 2.67
CA LEU A 11 -1.15 6.64 3.60
C LEU A 11 -0.49 5.30 3.36
N ALA A 12 0.11 4.73 4.40
CA ALA A 12 0.59 3.36 4.39
C ALA A 12 -0.40 2.49 5.18
N SER A 13 -0.90 1.43 4.57
CA SER A 13 -1.87 0.52 5.18
C SER A 13 -1.66 -0.89 4.67
N SER A 14 -1.91 -1.90 5.52
CA SER A 14 -1.98 -3.30 5.09
C SER A 14 -3.27 -3.62 4.33
N GLU A 15 -4.30 -2.76 4.42
CA GLU A 15 -5.61 -3.00 3.81
C GLU A 15 -6.20 -1.76 3.18
N ALA A 16 -6.99 -1.97 2.11
CA ALA A 16 -7.81 -0.96 1.47
C ALA A 16 -8.85 -1.58 0.54
N VAL A 17 -10.12 -1.17 0.65
CA VAL A 17 -11.14 -1.58 -0.32
C VAL A 17 -10.98 -0.84 -1.66
N PRO A 18 -11.19 -1.50 -2.82
CA PRO A 18 -11.62 -2.89 -2.99
C PRO A 18 -10.48 -3.92 -3.11
N PHE A 19 -9.23 -3.52 -2.94
CA PHE A 19 -8.05 -4.39 -3.16
C PHE A 19 -7.92 -5.48 -2.10
N SER A 20 -8.05 -5.09 -0.83
CA SER A 20 -7.75 -5.94 0.30
C SER A 20 -8.58 -5.57 1.54
N LYS A 21 -9.37 -6.53 2.06
CA LYS A 21 -10.13 -6.44 3.30
C LYS A 21 -10.13 -7.71 4.16
N THR A 22 -9.83 -7.60 5.44
CA THR A 22 -10.08 -8.61 6.48
C THR A 22 -11.01 -8.08 7.56
N GLY A 23 -11.02 -6.75 7.76
CA GLY A 23 -11.86 -6.07 8.75
C GLY A 23 -12.14 -4.62 8.40
N GLY A 24 -12.41 -3.80 9.43
CA GLY A 24 -12.77 -2.38 9.27
C GLY A 24 -11.62 -1.47 8.85
N LEU A 25 -10.36 -1.90 9.02
CA LEU A 25 -9.19 -1.12 8.61
C LEU A 25 -9.24 -0.75 7.12
N ALA A 26 -9.63 -1.70 6.26
CA ALA A 26 -9.75 -1.50 4.82
C ALA A 26 -10.75 -0.39 4.45
N ASP A 27 -11.84 -0.26 5.22
CA ASP A 27 -12.86 0.76 4.97
C ASP A 27 -12.35 2.13 5.42
N VAL A 28 -11.67 2.18 6.57
CA VAL A 28 -11.11 3.41 7.15
C VAL A 28 -10.00 3.98 6.26
N SER A 29 -9.03 3.16 5.86
CA SER A 29 -7.90 3.60 5.02
C SER A 29 -8.38 4.15 3.68
N THR A 30 -9.35 3.48 3.05
CA THR A 30 -9.97 3.92 1.80
C THR A 30 -10.78 5.20 1.99
N ALA A 31 -11.65 5.26 3.00
CA ALA A 31 -12.50 6.42 3.24
C ALA A 31 -11.67 7.67 3.59
N LEU A 32 -10.67 7.51 4.45
CA LEU A 32 -9.76 8.59 4.84
C LEU A 32 -8.96 9.10 3.63
N SER A 33 -8.42 8.20 2.80
CA SER A 33 -7.69 8.58 1.59
C SER A 33 -8.57 9.42 0.65
N LYS A 34 -9.82 8.99 0.42
CA LYS A 34 -10.78 9.72 -0.41
C LYS A 34 -11.15 11.07 0.18
N ALA A 35 -11.39 11.13 1.49
CA ALA A 35 -11.77 12.36 2.18
C ALA A 35 -10.65 13.42 2.11
N LEU A 36 -9.39 13.01 2.32
CA LEU A 36 -8.23 13.90 2.21
C LEU A 36 -8.03 14.41 0.78
N ALA A 37 -8.21 13.54 -0.23
CA ALA A 37 -8.14 13.94 -1.63
C ALA A 37 -9.28 14.91 -2.00
N ALA A 38 -10.50 14.65 -1.53
CA ALA A 38 -11.65 15.54 -1.72
C ALA A 38 -11.48 16.89 -1.02
N ALA A 39 -10.72 16.94 0.08
CA ALA A 39 -10.32 18.18 0.75
C ALA A 39 -9.22 18.97 0.00
N GLY A 40 -8.72 18.46 -1.12
CA GLY A 40 -7.77 19.16 -2.01
C GLY A 40 -6.31 18.75 -1.81
N HIS A 41 -6.02 17.73 -1.01
CA HIS A 41 -4.65 17.22 -0.82
C HIS A 41 -4.22 16.28 -1.95
N ASP A 42 -2.91 16.19 -2.18
CA ASP A 42 -2.32 15.19 -3.06
C ASP A 42 -2.10 13.89 -2.27
N VAL A 43 -2.89 12.86 -2.55
CA VAL A 43 -2.93 11.65 -1.72
C VAL A 43 -2.46 10.44 -2.51
N THR A 44 -1.50 9.71 -1.95
CA THR A 44 -1.11 8.39 -2.43
C THR A 44 -1.28 7.38 -1.32
N LEU A 45 -1.97 6.29 -1.62
CA LEU A 45 -2.14 5.15 -0.74
C LEU A 45 -1.14 4.06 -1.16
N ILE A 46 -0.37 3.52 -0.21
CA ILE A 46 0.58 2.44 -0.44
C ILE A 46 0.10 1.23 0.36
N ILE A 47 -0.07 0.10 -0.33
CA ILE A 47 -0.49 -1.18 0.26
C ILE A 47 0.35 -2.34 -0.32
N PRO A 48 0.40 -3.52 0.32
CA PRO A 48 1.06 -4.68 -0.27
C PRO A 48 0.31 -5.25 -1.49
N ASP A 49 1.04 -5.76 -2.48
CA ASP A 49 0.50 -6.44 -3.67
C ASP A 49 0.12 -7.90 -3.34
N TYR A 50 -0.97 -8.06 -2.59
CA TYR A 50 -1.46 -9.38 -2.18
C TYR A 50 -1.97 -10.21 -3.36
N ARG A 51 -1.80 -11.55 -3.26
CA ARG A 51 -2.34 -12.54 -4.22
C ARG A 51 -3.78 -12.25 -4.65
N ARG A 52 -4.65 -11.95 -3.70
CA ARG A 52 -6.08 -11.73 -3.97
C ARG A 52 -6.35 -10.54 -4.89
N ILE A 53 -5.49 -9.54 -4.92
CA ILE A 53 -5.63 -8.38 -5.82
C ILE A 53 -5.47 -8.87 -7.27
N ARG A 54 -4.48 -9.73 -7.51
CA ARG A 54 -4.20 -10.33 -8.82
C ARG A 54 -5.23 -11.37 -9.24
N GLN A 55 -5.83 -12.08 -8.29
CA GLN A 55 -6.85 -13.10 -8.55
C GLN A 55 -8.27 -12.53 -8.66
N SER A 56 -8.49 -11.32 -8.12
CA SER A 56 -9.78 -10.67 -8.15
C SER A 56 -10.18 -10.39 -9.60
N ARG A 57 -11.11 -11.19 -10.11
CA ARG A 57 -11.83 -10.93 -11.37
C ARG A 57 -12.94 -9.90 -11.19
N GLN A 58 -12.85 -9.06 -10.15
CA GLN A 58 -13.87 -8.04 -9.94
C GLN A 58 -13.80 -7.05 -11.10
N GLU A 59 -14.89 -6.97 -11.86
CA GLU A 59 -15.07 -6.09 -13.03
C GLU A 59 -14.82 -4.60 -12.72
N HIS A 60 -14.68 -4.26 -11.44
CA HIS A 60 -14.56 -2.89 -10.92
C HIS A 60 -13.15 -2.54 -10.42
N LEU A 61 -12.18 -3.47 -10.48
CA LEU A 61 -10.80 -3.13 -10.14
C LEU A 61 -10.14 -2.38 -11.31
N PRO A 62 -9.59 -1.18 -11.09
CA PRO A 62 -8.89 -0.46 -12.15
C PRO A 62 -7.62 -1.20 -12.55
N VAL A 63 -7.24 -1.05 -13.82
CA VAL A 63 -6.09 -1.73 -14.41
C VAL A 63 -4.83 -1.48 -13.59
N ILE A 64 -4.20 -2.57 -13.15
CA ILE A 64 -2.92 -2.53 -12.45
C ILE A 64 -1.81 -2.48 -13.48
N THR A 65 -0.90 -1.52 -13.33
CA THR A 65 0.20 -1.28 -14.26
C THR A 65 1.53 -1.44 -13.52
N ASP A 66 2.46 -2.18 -14.10
CA ASP A 66 3.83 -2.26 -13.60
C ASP A 66 4.54 -0.92 -13.84
N THR A 67 5.15 -0.36 -12.80
CA THR A 67 5.93 0.88 -12.94
C THR A 67 7.32 0.65 -13.54
N GLY A 68 7.78 -0.61 -13.57
CA GLY A 68 9.17 -0.98 -13.86
C GLY A 68 10.14 -0.68 -12.71
N LEU A 69 9.68 -0.02 -11.64
CA LEU A 69 10.51 0.29 -10.48
C LEU A 69 10.82 -1.00 -9.72
N ARG A 70 12.11 -1.19 -9.43
CA ARG A 70 12.64 -2.30 -8.64
C ARG A 70 13.60 -1.74 -7.61
N PHE A 71 13.61 -2.35 -6.43
CA PHE A 71 14.50 -1.95 -5.34
C PHE A 71 14.98 -3.18 -4.58
N SER A 72 16.00 -3.00 -3.74
CA SER A 72 16.52 -4.06 -2.87
C SER A 72 16.85 -3.48 -1.50
N LEU A 73 16.29 -4.09 -0.47
CA LEU A 73 16.44 -3.69 0.93
C LEU A 73 17.23 -4.73 1.69
N THR A 74 18.11 -4.30 2.58
CA THR A 74 18.78 -5.19 3.52
C THR A 74 17.82 -5.54 4.66
N MET A 75 17.40 -6.79 4.75
CA MET A 75 16.56 -7.35 5.82
C MET A 75 17.44 -8.32 6.61
N ASP A 76 17.78 -7.96 7.84
CA ASP A 76 18.80 -8.66 8.64
C ASP A 76 20.13 -8.81 7.87
N GLU A 77 20.61 -10.03 7.63
CA GLU A 77 21.83 -10.32 6.87
C GLU A 77 21.60 -10.47 5.36
N GLU A 78 20.35 -10.45 4.90
CA GLU A 78 19.98 -10.73 3.51
C GLU A 78 19.51 -9.50 2.73
N ARG A 79 19.60 -9.59 1.39
CA ARG A 79 19.02 -8.58 0.49
C ARG A 79 17.71 -9.08 -0.10
N VAL A 80 16.62 -8.45 0.29
CA VAL A 80 15.28 -8.76 -0.22
C VAL A 80 14.91 -7.76 -1.31
N SER A 81 14.56 -8.27 -2.49
CA SER A 81 14.17 -7.45 -3.64
C SER A 81 12.68 -7.17 -3.64
N GLY A 82 12.28 -5.99 -4.12
CA GLY A 82 10.89 -5.61 -4.28
C GLY A 82 10.63 -4.85 -5.57
N GLY A 83 9.34 -4.71 -5.88
CA GLY A 83 8.84 -3.96 -7.04
C GLY A 83 7.64 -3.10 -6.69
N VAL A 84 7.17 -2.31 -7.65
CA VAL A 84 6.03 -1.42 -7.48
C VAL A 84 5.10 -1.55 -8.67
N ASN A 85 3.86 -1.96 -8.41
CA ASN A 85 2.76 -1.74 -9.33
C ASN A 85 2.00 -0.48 -8.91
N TRP A 86 1.19 0.06 -9.81
CA TRP A 86 0.28 1.15 -9.47
C TRP A 86 -1.08 0.98 -10.12
N THR A 87 -2.06 1.64 -9.52
CA THR A 87 -3.43 1.76 -10.02
C THR A 87 -4.08 3.01 -9.40
N MET A 88 -5.37 3.21 -9.67
CA MET A 88 -6.17 4.27 -9.07
C MET A 88 -7.17 3.67 -8.08
N LEU A 89 -7.45 4.38 -7.00
CA LEU A 89 -8.56 4.02 -6.12
C LEU A 89 -9.87 4.42 -6.81
N PRO A 90 -10.84 3.50 -6.99
CA PRO A 90 -12.07 3.77 -7.72
C PRO A 90 -12.79 5.02 -7.24
N ASP A 91 -13.36 5.78 -8.18
CA ASP A 91 -14.12 7.00 -7.93
C ASP A 91 -13.36 8.07 -7.11
N SER A 92 -12.05 8.19 -7.34
CA SER A 92 -11.22 9.20 -6.68
C SER A 92 -9.96 9.56 -7.49
N SER A 93 -9.27 10.62 -7.06
CA SER A 93 -7.96 11.01 -7.58
C SER A 93 -6.79 10.32 -6.84
N VAL A 94 -7.07 9.42 -5.90
CA VAL A 94 -6.04 8.78 -5.07
C VAL A 94 -5.28 7.75 -5.89
N ARG A 95 -3.95 7.95 -6.00
CA ARG A 95 -3.04 6.93 -6.55
C ARG A 95 -2.84 5.82 -5.54
N VAL A 96 -2.85 4.57 -6.01
CA VAL A 96 -2.52 3.41 -5.18
C VAL A 96 -1.22 2.79 -5.69
N LEU A 97 -0.21 2.70 -4.84
CA LEU A 97 1.02 1.97 -5.11
C LEU A 97 0.98 0.63 -4.39
N LEU A 98 1.28 -0.44 -5.12
CA LEU A 98 1.24 -1.81 -4.63
C LEU A 98 2.67 -2.33 -4.49
N VAL A 99 3.09 -2.62 -3.27
CA VAL A 99 4.44 -3.13 -2.97
C VAL A 99 4.52 -4.61 -3.31
N GLN A 100 5.37 -4.94 -4.28
CA GLN A 100 5.56 -6.31 -4.73
C GLN A 100 6.72 -6.96 -3.97
N GLN A 101 6.44 -8.08 -3.32
CA GLN A 101 7.40 -9.06 -2.85
C GLN A 101 6.61 -10.38 -2.77
N PRO A 102 6.77 -11.31 -3.73
CA PRO A 102 5.92 -12.50 -3.81
C PRO A 102 6.04 -13.45 -2.60
N ASP A 103 7.23 -13.69 -2.08
CA ASP A 103 7.45 -14.60 -0.93
C ASP A 103 6.67 -14.14 0.32
N TYR A 104 6.50 -12.83 0.45
CA TYR A 104 5.76 -12.17 1.50
C TYR A 104 4.28 -12.06 1.13
N PHE A 105 3.90 -11.51 -0.01
CA PHE A 105 2.50 -11.09 -0.25
C PHE A 105 1.70 -12.02 -1.17
N ASP A 106 2.35 -12.98 -1.85
CA ASP A 106 1.66 -14.00 -2.63
C ASP A 106 1.18 -15.15 -1.76
N ARG A 107 0.16 -14.91 -0.91
CA ARG A 107 -0.38 -15.89 0.04
C ARG A 107 -1.90 -15.94 0.03
N PRO A 108 -2.53 -17.03 0.51
CA PRO A 108 -3.99 -17.16 0.56
C PRO A 108 -4.66 -16.10 1.43
N GLN A 109 -4.08 -15.82 2.60
CA GLN A 109 -4.57 -14.85 3.58
C GLN A 109 -3.54 -13.76 3.86
N LEU A 110 -3.97 -12.64 4.43
CA LEU A 110 -3.10 -11.48 4.72
C LEU A 110 -2.14 -11.73 5.89
N TYR A 111 -2.70 -12.12 7.03
CA TYR A 111 -1.96 -12.21 8.31
C TYR A 111 -1.90 -13.61 8.90
N MET A 112 -2.94 -14.41 8.71
CA MET A 112 -3.10 -15.67 9.42
C MET A 112 -3.80 -16.72 8.57
N GLU A 113 -3.46 -17.99 8.81
CA GLU A 113 -4.09 -19.16 8.20
C GLU A 113 -4.47 -20.14 9.32
N SER A 114 -5.70 -20.68 9.27
CA SER A 114 -6.21 -21.61 10.29
C SER A 114 -6.11 -21.09 11.74
N GLY A 115 -6.22 -19.78 11.95
CA GLY A 115 -6.16 -19.14 13.28
C GLY A 115 -4.74 -18.84 13.78
N HIS A 116 -3.70 -19.15 13.00
CA HIS A 116 -2.31 -18.88 13.34
C HIS A 116 -1.73 -17.81 12.42
N GLY A 117 -1.10 -16.79 13.00
CA GLY A 117 -0.36 -15.79 12.23
C GLY A 117 0.81 -16.43 11.48
N TYR A 118 1.12 -15.93 10.28
CA TYR A 118 2.35 -16.34 9.61
C TYR A 118 3.57 -15.96 10.47
N GLU A 119 4.51 -16.90 10.61
CA GLU A 119 5.68 -16.76 11.49
C GLU A 119 6.56 -15.54 11.13
N ASP A 120 6.59 -15.19 9.84
CA ASP A 120 7.38 -14.10 9.28
C ASP A 120 6.61 -12.77 9.15
N ASN A 121 5.43 -12.63 9.78
CA ASN A 121 4.66 -11.37 9.73
C ASN A 121 5.50 -10.16 10.15
N CYS A 122 6.34 -10.30 11.18
CA CYS A 122 7.22 -9.23 11.62
C CYS A 122 8.15 -8.76 10.48
N GLU A 123 8.84 -9.70 9.85
CA GLU A 123 9.76 -9.41 8.74
C GLU A 123 9.05 -8.78 7.55
N ARG A 124 7.89 -9.33 7.15
CA ARG A 124 7.10 -8.87 6.01
C ARG A 124 6.64 -7.42 6.16
N PHE A 125 6.17 -7.04 7.35
CA PHE A 125 5.69 -5.68 7.60
C PHE A 125 6.84 -4.70 7.92
N CYS A 126 7.96 -5.18 8.44
CA CYS A 126 9.21 -4.42 8.44
C CYS A 126 9.68 -4.11 7.01
N PHE A 127 9.64 -5.10 6.10
CA PHE A 127 9.96 -4.90 4.70
C PHE A 127 9.01 -3.88 4.06
N PHE A 128 7.70 -4.02 4.28
CA PHE A 128 6.70 -3.09 3.76
C PHE A 128 6.97 -1.64 4.22
N SER A 129 7.23 -1.44 5.51
CA SER A 129 7.54 -0.12 6.07
C SER A 129 8.78 0.51 5.42
N ARG A 130 9.83 -0.30 5.20
CA ARG A 130 11.05 0.16 4.52
C ARG A 130 10.83 0.40 3.03
N ALA A 131 10.00 -0.42 2.38
CA ALA A 131 9.63 -0.25 0.98
C ALA A 131 8.87 1.06 0.77
N VAL A 132 7.95 1.44 1.65
CA VAL A 132 7.24 2.73 1.60
C VAL A 132 8.21 3.90 1.52
N LEU A 133 9.25 3.91 2.37
CA LEU A 133 10.27 4.96 2.37
C LEU A 133 11.13 4.94 1.10
N GLU A 134 11.53 3.75 0.64
CA GLU A 134 12.32 3.58 -0.57
C GLU A 134 11.57 4.02 -1.83
N ILE A 135 10.26 3.74 -1.90
CA ILE A 135 9.35 4.19 -2.95
C ILE A 135 9.25 5.71 -2.94
N CYS A 136 9.05 6.32 -1.77
CA CYS A 136 9.02 7.77 -1.63
C CYS A 136 10.31 8.43 -2.16
N ARG A 137 11.46 7.80 -1.89
CA ARG A 137 12.77 8.26 -2.34
C ARG A 137 12.94 8.11 -3.85
N GLN A 138 12.69 6.93 -4.41
CA GLN A 138 12.94 6.63 -5.83
C GLN A 138 11.95 7.33 -6.77
N MET A 139 10.67 7.41 -6.39
CA MET A 139 9.64 8.11 -7.17
C MET A 139 9.58 9.61 -6.89
N VAL A 140 10.46 10.12 -6.01
CA VAL A 140 10.55 11.54 -5.63
C VAL A 140 9.19 12.09 -5.15
N LEU A 141 8.45 11.30 -4.36
CA LEU A 141 7.10 11.67 -3.91
C LEU A 141 7.11 12.89 -2.97
N ARG A 142 8.22 13.09 -2.23
CA ARG A 142 8.44 14.22 -1.30
C ARG A 142 7.21 14.51 -0.43
N PRO A 143 6.80 13.55 0.42
CA PRO A 143 5.61 13.71 1.24
C PRO A 143 5.83 14.73 2.35
N ASP A 144 4.79 15.50 2.66
CA ASP A 144 4.73 16.35 3.85
C ASP A 144 4.34 15.51 5.07
N ILE A 145 3.48 14.50 4.87
CA ILE A 145 2.98 13.60 5.90
C ILE A 145 3.00 12.17 5.38
N ILE A 146 3.49 11.25 6.21
CA ILE A 146 3.28 9.81 6.06
C ILE A 146 2.41 9.35 7.23
N HIS A 147 1.19 8.90 6.93
CA HIS A 147 0.24 8.39 7.89
C HIS A 147 0.26 6.85 7.85
N CYS A 148 0.80 6.24 8.90
CA CYS A 148 0.88 4.78 9.04
C CYS A 148 -0.36 4.28 9.77
N ASN A 149 -1.09 3.33 9.16
CA ASN A 149 -2.25 2.72 9.78
C ASN A 149 -1.86 1.36 10.38
N ASP A 150 -2.15 1.21 11.67
CA ASP A 150 -1.88 0.00 12.46
C ASP A 150 -0.38 -0.33 12.65
N TRP A 151 -0.09 -1.51 13.23
CA TRP A 151 1.24 -1.99 13.63
C TRP A 151 2.16 -2.47 12.50
#